data_AF-A0A7Y9JGB1-F1
#
_entry.id   AF-A0A7Y9JGB1-F1
#
_cell.length_a   1.000
_cell.length_b   1.000
_cell.length_c   1.000
_cell.angle_alpha   90.00
_cell.angle_beta   90.00
_cell.angle_gamma   90.00
#
_symmetry.space_group_name_H-M   'P 1'
#
loop_
_entity.id
_entity.type
_entity.pdbx_description
1 polymer ?
#
loop_
_entity_poly.entity_id
_entity_poly.type
_entity_poly.pdbx_seq_one_letter_code
_entity_poly.pdbx_strand_id
1 'polypeptide(L)'
;MRLELTNYEALHGWGVVNSSAGWHAQRNRKPPAAEQAVGDILFTAYDCRTSTTTTVEFSDDERESLAELVSDHIQAWVKRGQENAATQHLRSLVVKLGG
;
A
#
# COMPACT_ATOMS: atom_id res chain seq x y z
N MET A 1 9.87 12.25 -1.08
CA MET A 1 9.48 12.21 0.35
C MET A 1 10.00 10.95 1.01
N ARG A 2 10.55 11.06 2.24
CA ARG A 2 11.10 9.94 3.01
C ARG A 2 10.07 9.48 4.06
N LEU A 3 9.73 8.20 4.08
CA LEU A 3 8.73 7.63 4.99
C LEU A 3 9.27 6.44 5.76
N GLU A 4 8.98 6.40 7.07
CA GLU A 4 9.28 5.25 7.91
C GLU A 4 8.04 4.34 8.01
N LEU A 5 8.18 3.10 7.53
CA LEU A 5 7.13 2.09 7.52
C LEU A 5 7.48 0.96 8.48
N THR A 6 6.51 0.52 9.25
CA THR A 6 6.58 -0.79 9.92
C THR A 6 6.45 -1.90 8.90
N ASN A 7 6.99 -3.09 9.22
CA ASN A 7 6.83 -4.28 8.36
C ASN A 7 5.34 -4.56 8.04
N TYR A 8 4.44 -4.42 9.02
CA TYR A 8 3.00 -4.61 8.82
C TYR A 8 2.36 -3.58 7.89
N GLU A 9 2.75 -2.31 7.99
CA GLU A 9 2.29 -1.28 7.03
C GLU A 9 2.75 -1.60 5.61
N ALA A 10 4.02 -2.01 5.45
CA ALA A 10 4.56 -2.39 4.15
C ALA A 10 3.89 -3.66 3.58
N LEU A 11 3.71 -4.70 4.40
CA LEU A 11 3.06 -5.95 4.01
C LEU A 11 1.61 -5.73 3.58
N HIS A 12 0.83 -5.02 4.39
CA HIS A 12 -0.58 -4.80 4.10
C HIS A 12 -0.77 -3.82 2.93
N GLY A 13 0.05 -2.77 2.85
CA GLY A 13 0.06 -1.89 1.69
C GLY A 13 0.39 -2.64 0.40
N TRP A 14 1.42 -3.48 0.41
CA TRP A 14 1.76 -4.33 -0.73
C TRP A 14 0.62 -5.27 -1.10
N GLY A 15 -0.05 -5.88 -0.11
CA GLY A 15 -1.21 -6.74 -0.35
C GLY A 15 -2.34 -6.03 -1.10
N VAL A 16 -2.59 -4.75 -0.81
CA VAL A 16 -3.57 -3.92 -1.53
C VAL A 16 -3.13 -3.68 -2.98
N VAL A 17 -1.89 -3.24 -3.19
CA VAL A 17 -1.34 -2.98 -4.53
C VAL A 17 -1.28 -4.24 -5.38
N ASN A 18 -0.84 -5.36 -4.81
CA ASN A 18 -0.79 -6.64 -5.52
C ASN A 18 -2.20 -7.14 -5.87
N SER A 19 -3.19 -6.90 -5.01
CA SER A 19 -4.59 -7.20 -5.31
C SER A 19 -5.16 -6.32 -6.43
N SER A 20 -4.76 -5.04 -6.51
CA SER A 20 -5.14 -4.17 -7.63
C SER A 20 -4.45 -4.61 -8.93
N ALA A 21 -3.18 -5.01 -8.88
CA ALA A 21 -2.47 -5.58 -10.01
C ALA A 21 -3.15 -6.87 -10.52
N GLY A 22 -3.61 -7.73 -9.61
CA GLY A 22 -4.44 -8.88 -9.96
C GLY A 22 -5.74 -8.48 -10.67
N TRP A 23 -6.41 -7.42 -10.22
CA TRP A 23 -7.58 -6.86 -10.90
C TRP A 23 -7.24 -6.30 -12.30
N HIS A 24 -6.11 -5.58 -12.43
CA HIS A 24 -5.65 -5.04 -13.72
C HIS A 24 -5.37 -6.19 -14.71
N ALA A 25 -4.68 -7.24 -14.26
CA ALA A 25 -4.41 -8.44 -15.04
C ALA A 25 -5.70 -9.15 -15.49
N GLN A 26 -6.69 -9.31 -14.61
CA GLN A 26 -8.00 -9.88 -14.97
C GLN A 26 -8.73 -9.09 -16.06
N ARG A 27 -8.53 -7.76 -16.12
CA ARG A 27 -9.13 -6.89 -17.13
C ARG A 27 -8.22 -6.64 -18.34
N ASN A 28 -7.11 -7.37 -18.47
CA ASN A 28 -6.10 -7.18 -19.51
C ASN A 28 -5.58 -5.73 -19.60
N ARG A 29 -5.53 -5.03 -18.46
CA ARG A 29 -5.03 -3.66 -18.36
C ARG A 29 -3.65 -3.68 -17.72
N LYS A 30 -2.74 -2.84 -18.20
CA LYS A 30 -1.45 -2.65 -17.53
C LYS A 30 -1.68 -1.76 -16.29
N PRO A 31 -1.16 -2.13 -15.11
CA PRO A 31 -1.19 -1.24 -13.96
C PRO A 31 -0.46 0.07 -14.29
N PRO A 32 -0.89 1.22 -13.72
CA PRO A 32 -0.14 2.46 -13.80
C PRO A 32 1.31 2.28 -13.31
N ALA A 33 2.24 3.01 -13.90
CA ALA A 33 3.66 2.91 -13.55
C ALA A 33 3.92 3.23 -12.06
N ALA A 34 3.18 4.21 -11.50
CA ALA A 34 3.24 4.56 -10.09
C ALA A 34 2.78 3.40 -9.18
N GLU A 35 1.66 2.73 -9.50
CA GLU A 35 1.20 1.56 -8.73
C GLU A 35 2.23 0.43 -8.73
N GLN A 36 2.88 0.19 -9.88
CA GLN A 36 3.92 -0.84 -9.99
C GLN A 36 5.15 -0.48 -9.13
N ALA A 37 5.66 0.74 -9.24
CA ALA A 37 6.82 1.20 -8.49
C ALA A 37 6.56 1.18 -6.97
N VAL A 38 5.38 1.63 -6.55
CA VAL A 38 4.93 1.56 -5.16
C VAL A 38 4.88 0.12 -4.67
N GLY A 39 4.37 -0.81 -5.49
CA GLY A 39 4.36 -2.24 -5.18
C GLY A 39 5.76 -2.77 -4.90
N ASP A 40 6.73 -2.44 -5.74
CA ASP A 40 8.13 -2.89 -5.59
C ASP A 40 8.79 -2.30 -4.34
N ILE A 41 8.51 -1.03 -4.01
CA ILE A 41 8.99 -0.37 -2.78
C ILE A 41 8.44 -1.08 -1.54
N LEU A 42 7.12 -1.30 -1.48
CA LEU A 42 6.47 -1.94 -0.34
C LEU A 42 6.91 -3.40 -0.20
N PHE A 43 7.06 -4.12 -1.32
CA PHE A 43 7.58 -5.48 -1.33
C PHE A 43 8.96 -5.56 -0.70
N THR A 44 9.87 -4.71 -1.17
CA THR A 44 11.23 -4.64 -0.66
C THR A 44 11.23 -4.28 0.83
N ALA A 45 10.37 -3.34 1.25
CA ALA A 45 10.30 -2.88 2.63
C ALA A 45 9.83 -3.96 3.61
N TYR A 46 8.89 -4.84 3.23
CA TYR A 46 8.43 -5.93 4.10
C TYR A 46 9.31 -7.18 4.00
N ASP A 47 9.87 -7.49 2.81
CA ASP A 47 10.72 -8.67 2.58
C ASP A 47 12.10 -8.57 3.26
N CYS A 48 12.44 -7.40 3.83
CA CYS A 48 13.56 -7.26 4.76
C CYS A 48 13.47 -8.21 5.98
N ARG A 49 12.33 -8.87 6.23
CA ARG A 49 12.12 -9.90 7.28
C ARG A 49 12.55 -9.49 8.69
N THR A 50 12.59 -8.19 8.95
CA THR A 50 12.84 -7.64 10.27
C THR A 50 11.52 -7.31 10.95
N SER A 51 11.44 -7.50 12.27
CA SER A 51 10.34 -7.02 13.11
C SER A 51 10.45 -5.51 13.41
N THR A 52 11.05 -4.74 12.51
CA THR A 52 11.43 -3.34 12.71
C THR A 52 10.75 -2.41 11.71
N THR A 53 11.09 -1.13 11.79
CA THR A 53 10.77 -0.14 10.77
C THR A 53 11.79 -0.16 9.63
N THR A 54 11.33 0.21 8.43
CA THR A 54 12.13 0.38 7.22
C THR A 54 11.85 1.78 6.67
N THR A 55 12.90 2.52 6.33
CA THR A 55 12.73 3.80 5.64
C THR A 55 12.69 3.60 4.13
N VAL A 56 11.70 4.20 3.48
CA VAL A 56 11.52 4.18 2.03
C VAL A 56 11.41 5.59 1.48
N GLU A 57 11.66 5.73 0.19
CA GLU A 57 11.51 6.99 -0.54
C GLU A 57 10.38 6.83 -1.56
N PHE A 58 9.46 7.79 -1.56
CA PHE A 58 8.40 7.92 -2.56
C PHE A 58 8.49 9.29 -3.22
N SER A 59 8.22 9.36 -4.51
CA SER A 59 7.84 10.61 -5.18
C SER A 59 6.44 11.06 -4.72
N ASP A 60 6.09 12.31 -5.02
CA ASP A 60 4.79 12.85 -4.64
C ASP A 60 3.64 12.11 -5.34
N ASP A 61 3.83 11.75 -6.62
CA ASP A 61 2.88 10.98 -7.42
C ASP A 61 2.69 9.55 -6.86
N GLU A 62 3.78 8.87 -6.47
CA GLU A 62 3.72 7.54 -5.87
C GLU A 62 3.02 7.57 -4.50
N ARG A 63 3.30 8.60 -3.70
CA ARG A 63 2.65 8.83 -2.40
C ARG A 63 1.15 9.04 -2.56
N GLU A 64 0.75 9.92 -3.48
CA GLU A 64 -0.66 10.22 -3.74
C GLU A 64 -1.40 8.98 -4.28
N SER A 65 -0.80 8.28 -5.26
CA SER A 65 -1.35 7.05 -5.82
C SER A 65 -1.54 5.96 -4.75
N LEU A 66 -0.57 5.79 -3.85
CA LEU A 66 -0.69 4.82 -2.76
C LEU A 66 -1.78 5.24 -1.75
N ALA A 67 -1.85 6.52 -1.40
CA ALA A 67 -2.82 7.03 -0.45
C ALA A 67 -4.26 6.84 -0.97
N GLU A 68 -4.49 7.13 -2.24
CA GLU A 68 -5.78 6.93 -2.92
C GLU A 68 -6.16 5.44 -2.93
N LEU A 69 -5.25 4.59 -3.42
CA LEU A 69 -5.50 3.16 -3.56
C LEU A 69 -5.83 2.48 -2.21
N VAL A 70 -5.07 2.80 -1.16
CA VAL A 70 -5.29 2.24 0.18
C VAL A 70 -6.60 2.79 0.78
N SER A 71 -6.90 4.07 0.58
CA SER A 71 -8.15 4.67 1.06
C SER A 71 -9.37 4.02 0.42
N ASP A 72 -9.35 3.83 -0.89
CA ASP A 72 -10.41 3.14 -1.64
C ASP A 72 -10.60 1.71 -1.17
N HIS A 73 -9.50 1.00 -0.90
CA HIS A 73 -9.55 -0.36 -0.38
C HIS A 73 -10.20 -0.43 1.00
N ILE A 74 -9.83 0.48 1.91
CA ILE A 74 -10.46 0.58 3.25
C ILE A 74 -11.95 0.86 3.11
N GLN A 75 -12.36 1.80 2.25
CA GLN A 75 -13.77 2.12 2.03
C GLN A 75 -14.56 0.93 1.49
N ALA A 76 -13.97 0.15 0.58
CA ALA A 76 -14.58 -1.08 0.07
C ALA A 76 -14.78 -2.13 1.17
N TRP A 77 -13.83 -2.31 2.08
CA TRP A 77 -13.97 -3.21 3.23
C TRP A 77 -15.02 -2.74 4.21
N VAL A 78 -15.05 -1.44 4.55
CA VAL A 78 -16.05 -0.85 5.43
C VAL A 78 -17.45 -1.09 4.88
N LYS A 79 -17.68 -0.82 3.59
CA LYS A 79 -18.98 -1.08 2.93
C LYS A 79 -19.41 -2.55 2.99
N ARG A 80 -18.46 -3.48 2.99
CA ARG A 80 -18.72 -4.93 3.03
C ARG A 80 -18.74 -5.52 4.43
N GLY A 81 -18.45 -4.73 5.47
CA GLY A 81 -18.28 -5.21 6.84
C GLY A 81 -17.10 -6.17 7.02
N GLN A 82 -16.04 -6.02 6.22
CA GLN A 82 -14.87 -6.92 6.18
C GLN A 82 -13.62 -6.35 6.85
N GLU A 83 -13.77 -5.35 7.71
CA GLU A 83 -12.65 -4.81 8.46
C GLU A 83 -11.99 -5.88 9.33
N ASN A 84 -10.65 -5.89 9.36
CA ASN A 84 -9.88 -6.87 10.08
C ASN A 84 -8.60 -6.24 10.66
N ALA A 85 -7.70 -7.06 11.20
CA ALA A 85 -6.45 -6.59 11.81
C ALA A 85 -5.55 -5.79 10.85
N ALA A 86 -5.65 -5.98 9.53
CA ALA A 86 -4.91 -5.20 8.54
C ALA A 86 -5.43 -3.75 8.41
N THR A 87 -6.72 -3.52 8.68
CA THR A 87 -7.35 -2.20 8.52
C THR A 87 -6.64 -1.12 9.34
N GLN A 88 -6.21 -1.43 10.57
CA GLN A 88 -5.50 -0.46 11.41
C GLN A 88 -4.13 -0.06 10.84
N HIS A 89 -3.40 -1.02 10.25
CA HIS A 89 -2.10 -0.78 9.65
C HIS A 89 -2.24 0.04 8.36
N LEU A 90 -3.26 -0.26 7.55
CA LEU A 90 -3.58 0.52 6.35
C LEU A 90 -4.00 1.96 6.69
N ARG A 91 -4.78 2.17 7.77
CA ARG A 91 -5.11 3.52 8.25
C ARG A 91 -3.88 4.29 8.73
N SER A 92 -2.99 3.65 9.48
CA SER A 92 -1.71 4.24 9.89
C SER A 92 -0.86 4.65 8.67
N LEU A 93 -0.80 3.77 7.66
CA LEU A 93 -0.11 4.05 6.40
C LEU A 93 -0.68 5.28 5.68
N VAL A 94 -2.00 5.39 5.56
CA VAL A 94 -2.66 6.57 4.95
C VAL A 94 -2.33 7.86 5.70
N VAL A 95 -2.34 7.83 7.03
CA VAL A 95 -1.97 9.01 7.84
C VAL A 95 -0.53 9.44 7.56
N LYS A 96 0.41 8.50 7.47
CA LYS A 96 1.81 8.80 7.12
C LYS A 96 1.96 9.35 5.71
N LEU A 97 1.18 8.85 4.75
CA LEU A 97 1.20 9.33 3.38
C LEU A 97 0.60 10.73 3.22
N GLY A 98 -0.35 11.12 4.08
CA GLY A 98 -0.99 12.44 4.05
C GLY A 98 -0.25 13.55 4.80
N GLY A 99 0.79 13.20 5.58
CA GLY A 99 1.62 14.14 6.35
C GLY A 99 2.73 14.82 5.56
#